data_AF-A0A2H9PU18-F1
#
_entry.id   AF-A0A2H9PU18-F1
#
_cell.length_a   1.000
_cell.length_b   1.000
_cell.length_c   1.000
_cell.angle_alpha   90.00
_cell.angle_beta   90.00
_cell.angle_gamma   90.00
#
_symmetry.space_group_name_H-M   'P 1'
#
loop_
_entity.id
_entity.type
_entity.pdbx_description
1 polymer ?
#
loop_
_entity_poly.entity_id
_entity_poly.type
_entity_poly.pdbx_seq_one_letter_code
_entity_poly.pdbx_strand_id
1 'polypeptide(L)' 'MKHIKCRIKHPQSNGKVERFHHTYNTHRQAFKTKEEFAHWYNCLRPHQSLQTAALETPYQAFCRKKKAEA' A
#
# COMPACT_ATOMS: atom_id res chain seq x y z
N MET A 1 -9.64 -18.28 -10.17
CA MET A 1 -8.59 -17.53 -9.45
C MET A 1 -7.26 -18.23 -9.70
N LYS A 2 -6.25 -17.57 -10.30
CA LYS A 2 -4.94 -18.18 -10.56
C LYS A 2 -3.95 -17.74 -9.48
N HIS A 3 -3.50 -18.66 -8.64
CA HIS A 3 -2.55 -18.34 -7.57
C HIS A 3 -1.13 -18.23 -8.15
N ILE A 4 -0.47 -17.10 -7.91
CA ILE A 4 0.94 -16.90 -8.26
C ILE A 4 1.73 -16.94 -6.96
N LYS A 5 2.56 -17.98 -6.81
CA LYS A 5 3.41 -18.14 -5.62
C LYS A 5 4.64 -17.26 -5.74
N CYS A 6 5.02 -16.57 -4.67
CA CYS A 6 6.30 -15.87 -4.60
C CYS A 6 7.46 -16.87 -4.56
N ARG A 7 8.58 -16.52 -5.18
CA ARG A 7 9.80 -17.34 -5.19
C ARG A 7 10.57 -17.19 -3.88
N ILE A 8 11.20 -18.27 -3.44
CA ILE A 8 12.13 -18.27 -2.30
C ILE A 8 13.29 -17.29 -2.63
N LYS A 9 13.65 -16.41 -1.69
CA LYS A 9 14.64 -15.32 -1.86
C LYS A 9 14.22 -14.18 -2.81
N HIS A 10 12.93 -13.82 -2.84
CA HIS A 10 12.46 -12.64 -3.56
C HIS A 10 11.98 -11.52 -2.59
N PRO A 11 12.91 -10.84 -1.89
CA PRO A 11 12.59 -9.88 -0.83
C PRO A 11 11.79 -8.67 -1.33
N GLN A 12 11.85 -8.37 -2.63
CA GLN A 12 11.14 -7.22 -3.18
C GLN A 12 9.61 -7.40 -3.21
N SER A 13 9.12 -8.62 -3.40
CA SER A 13 7.66 -8.89 -3.44
C SER A 13 7.12 -9.13 -2.03
N ASN A 14 7.78 -10.03 -1.28
CA ASN A 14 7.37 -10.33 0.10
C ASN A 14 7.58 -9.10 1.00
N GLY A 15 8.68 -8.37 0.82
CA GLY A 15 9.01 -7.19 1.62
C GLY A 15 7.99 -6.06 1.53
N LYS A 16 7.22 -5.96 0.43
CA LYS A 16 6.11 -5.01 0.33
C LYS A 16 4.96 -5.39 1.26
N VAL A 17 4.62 -6.67 1.28
CA VAL A 17 3.59 -7.22 2.18
C VAL A 17 4.06 -7.09 3.63
N GLU A 18 5.29 -7.48 3.93
CA GLU A 18 5.88 -7.34 5.26
C GLU A 18 5.87 -5.88 5.74
N ARG A 19 6.23 -4.93 4.88
CA ARG A 19 6.19 -3.50 5.20
C ARG A 19 4.76 -2.99 5.43
N PHE A 20 3.77 -3.49 4.69
CA PHE A 20 2.37 -3.21 4.96
C PHE A 20 1.94 -3.71 6.34
N HIS A 21 2.27 -4.97 6.68
CA HIS A 21 1.95 -5.53 8.00
C HIS A 21 2.64 -4.78 9.14
N HIS A 22 3.90 -4.35 8.94
CA HIS A 22 4.59 -3.50 9.91
C HIS A 22 3.85 -2.17 10.12
N THR A 23 3.47 -1.49 9.03
CA THR A 23 2.72 -0.22 9.11
C THR A 23 1.38 -0.40 9.80
N TYR A 24 0.67 -1.50 9.48
CA TYR A 24 -0.57 -1.86 10.15
C TYR A 24 -0.33 -2.06 11.65
N ASN A 25 0.62 -2.88 12.07
CA ASN A 25 0.87 -3.15 13.49
C ASN A 25 1.26 -1.88 14.27
N THR A 26 2.08 -1.01 13.69
CA THR A 26 2.52 0.24 14.34
C THR A 26 1.37 1.23 14.51
N HIS A 27 0.50 1.38 13.51
CA HIS A 27 -0.54 2.41 13.53
C HIS A 27 -1.93 1.88 13.90
N ARG A 28 -2.13 0.56 13.97
CA ARG A 28 -3.45 -0.04 14.22
C ARG A 28 -4.07 0.44 15.53
N GLN A 29 -3.26 0.66 16.57
CA GLN A 29 -3.75 1.11 17.87
C GLN A 29 -4.27 2.56 17.85
N ALA A 30 -3.90 3.35 16.84
CA ALA A 30 -4.37 4.73 16.71
C ALA A 30 -5.78 4.83 16.08
N PHE A 31 -6.33 3.74 15.53
CA PHE A 31 -7.64 3.73 14.86
C PHE A 31 -8.63 2.85 15.63
N LYS A 32 -9.89 3.27 15.69
CA LYS A 32 -10.95 2.48 16.34
C LYS A 32 -11.33 1.28 15.47
N THR A 33 -11.48 1.49 14.17
CA THR A 33 -11.90 0.46 13.21
C THR A 33 -10.84 0.14 12.16
N LYS A 34 -10.98 -1.02 11.52
CA LYS A 34 -10.12 -1.41 10.39
C LYS A 34 -10.37 -0.54 9.16
N GLU A 35 -11.60 -0.06 9.00
CA GLU A 35 -12.04 0.78 7.88
C GLU A 35 -11.41 2.17 7.96
N GLU A 36 -11.34 2.76 9.15
CA GLU A 36 -10.64 4.04 9.36
C GLU A 36 -9.16 3.92 9.04
N PHE A 37 -8.50 2.83 9.47
CA PHE A 37 -7.11 2.57 9.08
C PHE A 37 -6.97 2.46 7.56
N ALA A 38 -7.87 1.72 6.90
CA ALA A 38 -7.83 1.54 5.45
C ALA A 38 -8.04 2.87 4.71
N HIS A 39 -8.96 3.71 5.18
CA HIS A 39 -9.20 5.03 4.62
C HIS A 39 -7.97 5.94 4.80
N TRP A 40 -7.41 5.99 6.01
CA TRP A 40 -6.18 6.75 6.27
C TRP A 40 -5.02 6.29 5.39
N TYR A 41 -4.79 4.98 5.30
CA TYR A 41 -3.69 4.42 4.54
C TYR A 41 -3.82 4.71 3.04
N ASN A 42 -5.03 4.58 2.47
CA ASN A 42 -5.25 4.70 1.04
C ASN A 42 -5.48 6.13 0.55
N CYS A 43 -6.13 6.97 1.35
CA CYS A 43 -6.63 8.28 0.91
C CYS A 43 -5.95 9.47 1.60
N LEU A 44 -5.34 9.30 2.78
CA LEU A 44 -4.78 10.41 3.56
C LEU A 44 -3.26 10.35 3.69
N ARG A 45 -2.66 9.16 3.64
CA ARG A 45 -1.21 8.98 3.82
C ARG A 45 -0.45 9.14 2.49
N PRO A 46 0.24 10.26 2.26
CA PRO A 46 1.16 10.37 1.12
C PRO A 46 2.32 9.39 1.29
N HIS A 47 2.73 8.72 0.22
CA HIS A 47 3.84 7.78 0.25
C HIS A 47 5.06 8.36 -0.47
N GLN A 48 6.17 8.49 0.25
CA GLN A 48 7.43 9.03 -0.29
C GLN A 48 8.07 8.17 -1.39
N SER A 49 7.72 6.88 -1.46
CA SER A 49 8.19 5.99 -2.53
C SER A 49 7.34 6.09 -3.82
N LEU A 50 6.33 6.95 -3.84
CA LEU A 50 5.53 7.31 -5.02
C LEU A 50 6.00 8.66 -5.55
N GLN A 51 5.12 9.38 -6.25
CA GLN A 51 5.42 10.70 -6.78
C GLN A 51 5.42 11.74 -5.65
N THR A 52 6.55 11.86 -4.95
CA THR A 52 6.72 12.71 -3.75
C THR A 52 6.40 14.17 -4.00
N ALA A 53 6.70 14.67 -5.21
CA ALA A 53 6.37 16.04 -5.62
C ALA A 53 4.86 16.33 -5.67
N ALA A 54 4.04 15.30 -5.91
CA ALA A 54 2.58 15.42 -5.97
C ALA A 54 1.90 14.98 -4.67
N LEU A 55 2.67 14.58 -3.64
CA LEU A 55 2.16 13.96 -2.41
C LEU A 55 1.15 12.83 -2.71
N GLU A 56 1.46 12.03 -3.72
CA GLU A 56 0.50 11.05 -4.27
C GLU A 56 0.10 10.01 -3.21
N THR A 57 -1.20 9.81 -3.07
CA THR A 57 -1.78 8.77 -2.21
C THR A 57 -1.81 7.42 -2.94
N PRO A 58 -1.83 6.29 -2.21
CA PRO A 58 -1.91 4.96 -2.83
C PRO A 58 -3.11 4.83 -3.77
N TYR A 59 -4.24 5.42 -3.42
CA TYR A 59 -5.43 5.42 -4.26
C TYR A 59 -5.20 6.17 -5.58
N GLN A 60 -4.62 7.36 -5.54
CA GLN A 60 -4.30 8.13 -6.74
C GLN A 60 -3.29 7.39 -7.64
N ALA A 61 -2.25 6.80 -7.04
CA ALA A 61 -1.27 6.01 -7.77
C ALA A 61 -1.89 4.79 -8.46
N PHE A 62 -2.83 4.13 -7.78
CA PHE A 62 -3.58 3.02 -8.34
C PHE A 62 -4.42 3.47 -9.54
N CYS A 63 -5.19 4.55 -9.40
CA CYS A 63 -5.99 5.11 -10.48
C CYS A 63 -5.13 5.54 -11.68
N ARG A 64 -3.98 6.17 -11.45
CA ARG A 64 -3.05 6.58 -12.51
C ARG A 64 -2.48 5.38 -13.26
N LYS A 65 -2.01 4.35 -12.55
CA LYS A 65 -1.46 3.14 -13.19
C LYS A 65 -2.52 2.35 -13.94
N LYS A 66 -3.73 2.23 -13.37
CA LYS A 66 -4.85 1.59 -14.05
C LYS A 66 -5.22 2.25 -15.38
N LYS A 67 -5.16 3.58 -15.45
CA LYS A 67 -5.41 4.33 -16.70
C LYS A 67 -4.31 4.15 -17.75
N ALA A 68 -3.09 3.79 -17.34
CA ALA A 68 -1.98 3.57 -18.26
C ALA A 68 -1.97 2.16 -18.87
N GLU A 69 -2.74 1.23 -18.30
CA GLU A 69 -2.87 -0.16 -18.79
C GLU A 69 -4.18 -0.40 -19.59
N ALA A 70 -5.03 0.62 -19.76
CA ALA A 70 -6.31 0.56 -20.48
C ALA A 70 -6.22 1.31 -21.82
#